data_AF-A0A1B8FVZ2-F1
#
_entry.id   AF-A0A1B8FVZ2-F1
#
_cell.length_a   1.000
_cell.length_b   1.000
_cell.length_c   1.000
_cell.angle_alpha   90.00
_cell.angle_beta   90.00
_cell.angle_gamma   90.00
#
_symmetry.space_group_name_H-M   'P 1'
#
loop_
_entity.id
_entity.type
_entity.pdbx_description
1 polymer ?
#
loop_
_entity_poly.entity_id
_entity_poly.type
_entity_poly.pdbx_seq_one_letter_code
_entity_poly.pdbx_strand_id
1 'polypeptide(L)'
;MSFDADPNKVIPFAVDFAVNALQAAYKEASVKRFIFTSSSAAAVVSSADTPPANITEDSWTDYIVDAAWADPPYTQERAMVTYAASKNQAEKAVWKYHKENRQERPDLIVNTVLPNFNFGRSLVREKQGYPSSSGLPRSLFKGEVTDFHKGLPPQYFIDVDDSGRLHVAAAILPNLEDQRIFGFAGRFNWDTVLDIFRKNVPEKKFPDNFSGGEDGNEIVPRGKAEQLLRDLGRPGWTSLEESILANIEGLY
;
A
#
# COMPACT_ATOMS: atom_id res chain seq x y z
N MET A 1 -2.67 -4.14 12.11
CA MET A 1 -1.86 -2.93 11.82
C MET A 1 -2.17 -1.94 12.93
N SER A 2 -1.16 -1.37 13.58
CA SER A 2 -1.32 -0.36 14.65
C SER A 2 -0.71 0.95 14.16
N PHE A 3 -1.39 2.07 14.42
CA PHE A 3 -0.84 3.43 14.26
C PHE A 3 -0.36 3.98 15.63
N ASP A 4 0.19 3.09 16.47
CA ASP A 4 0.88 3.49 17.69
C ASP A 4 2.19 4.20 17.30
N ALA A 5 2.48 5.30 17.97
CA ALA A 5 3.67 6.09 17.73
C ALA A 5 4.95 5.44 18.28
N ASP A 6 4.83 4.53 19.26
CA ASP A 6 5.96 3.88 19.91
C ASP A 6 6.59 2.81 19.00
N PRO A 7 7.82 3.02 18.49
CA PRO A 7 8.49 2.08 17.60
C PRO A 7 8.74 0.71 18.25
N ASN A 8 8.91 0.67 19.58
CA ASN A 8 9.16 -0.56 20.32
C ASN A 8 7.96 -1.52 20.31
N LYS A 9 6.74 -0.99 20.16
CA LYS A 9 5.51 -1.79 20.09
C LYS A 9 5.15 -2.23 18.68
N VAL A 10 5.56 -1.47 17.67
CA VAL A 10 5.12 -1.67 16.29
C VAL A 10 6.15 -2.42 15.46
N ILE A 11 7.41 -1.99 15.50
CA ILE A 11 8.41 -2.45 14.54
C ILE A 11 8.88 -3.89 14.83
N PRO A 12 9.26 -4.26 16.08
CA PRO A 12 9.65 -5.63 16.38
C PRO A 12 8.54 -6.63 16.05
N PHE A 13 7.29 -6.31 16.39
CA PHE A 13 6.14 -7.15 16.06
C PHE A 13 5.99 -7.35 14.54
N ALA A 14 6.12 -6.29 13.74
CA ALA A 14 6.02 -6.38 12.28
C ALA A 14 7.13 -7.25 11.67
N VAL A 15 8.36 -7.10 12.16
CA VAL A 15 9.52 -7.90 11.73
C VAL A 15 9.32 -9.37 12.09
N ASP A 16 9.01 -9.65 13.36
CA ASP A 16 8.83 -11.02 13.85
C ASP A 16 7.67 -11.71 13.14
N PHE A 17 6.54 -11.01 12.94
CA PHE A 17 5.41 -11.55 12.20
C PHE A 17 5.80 -11.98 10.77
N ALA A 18 6.53 -11.12 10.06
CA ALA A 18 6.93 -11.37 8.68
C ALA A 18 7.94 -12.53 8.58
N VAL A 19 8.97 -12.51 9.43
CA VAL A 19 10.02 -13.54 9.42
C VAL A 19 9.50 -14.89 9.90
N ASN A 20 8.65 -14.93 10.93
CA ASN A 20 8.08 -16.19 11.42
C ASN A 20 7.22 -16.89 10.36
N ALA A 21 6.43 -16.12 9.59
CA ALA A 21 5.66 -16.65 8.48
C ALA A 21 6.56 -17.24 7.37
N LEU A 22 7.65 -16.54 7.03
CA LEU A 22 8.61 -17.02 6.04
C LEU A 22 9.35 -18.28 6.53
N GLN A 23 9.78 -18.31 7.79
CA GLN A 23 10.40 -19.48 8.41
C GLN A 23 9.48 -20.71 8.37
N ALA A 24 8.17 -20.52 8.58
CA ALA A 24 7.19 -21.60 8.44
C ALA A 24 7.13 -22.12 7.00
N ALA A 25 7.13 -21.23 6.00
CA ALA A 25 7.18 -21.62 4.58
C ALA A 25 8.48 -22.38 4.22
N TYR A 26 9.62 -21.98 4.79
CA TYR A 26 10.89 -22.68 4.62
C TYR A 26 10.86 -24.13 5.14
N LYS A 27 10.18 -24.34 6.28
CA LYS A 27 10.02 -25.67 6.92
C LYS A 27 9.02 -26.58 6.20
N GLU A 28 8.14 -26.02 5.36
CA GLU A 28 7.11 -26.77 4.66
C GLU A 28 7.47 -26.98 3.18
N ALA A 29 7.83 -28.21 2.81
CA ALA A 29 8.30 -28.55 1.47
C ALA A 29 7.23 -28.38 0.37
N SER A 30 5.94 -28.44 0.74
CA SER A 30 4.84 -28.22 -0.20
C SER A 30 4.67 -26.74 -0.60
N VAL A 31 5.16 -25.78 0.19
CA VAL A 31 5.11 -24.36 -0.15
C VAL A 31 6.20 -24.05 -1.18
N LYS A 32 5.79 -23.58 -2.37
CA LYS A 32 6.69 -23.22 -3.48
C LYS A 32 6.81 -21.72 -3.71
N ARG A 33 5.81 -20.94 -3.30
CA ARG A 33 5.83 -19.48 -3.39
C ARG A 33 5.33 -18.87 -2.09
N PHE A 34 6.05 -17.86 -1.60
CA PHE A 34 5.66 -17.04 -0.46
C PHE A 34 5.53 -15.59 -0.91
N ILE A 35 4.37 -14.98 -0.65
CA ILE A 35 4.07 -13.62 -1.07
C ILE A 35 3.86 -12.78 0.18
N PHE A 36 4.73 -11.81 0.40
CA PHE A 36 4.61 -10.88 1.53
C PHE A 36 3.93 -9.58 1.09
N THR A 37 2.81 -9.25 1.73
CA THR A 37 2.18 -7.94 1.56
C THR A 37 2.94 -6.89 2.35
N SER A 38 3.83 -6.19 1.66
CA SER A 38 4.52 -5.01 2.17
C SER A 38 3.62 -3.77 1.99
N SER A 39 4.20 -2.62 1.66
CA SER A 39 3.52 -1.34 1.50
C SER A 39 4.38 -0.43 0.63
N SER A 40 3.77 0.49 -0.11
CA SER A 40 4.49 1.59 -0.77
C SER A 40 5.43 2.32 0.21
N ALA A 41 5.01 2.47 1.46
CA ALA A 41 5.77 3.10 2.55
C ALA A 41 7.14 2.44 2.86
N ALA A 42 7.41 1.22 2.40
CA ALA A 42 8.73 0.60 2.50
C ALA A 42 9.71 1.16 1.45
N ALA A 43 9.20 1.72 0.34
CA ALA A 43 9.99 2.22 -0.79
C ALA A 43 9.94 3.74 -0.93
N VAL A 44 8.81 4.38 -0.63
CA VAL A 44 8.63 5.84 -0.71
C VAL A 44 7.52 6.32 0.23
N VAL A 45 7.70 7.52 0.81
CA VAL A 45 6.65 8.27 1.50
C VAL A 45 6.55 9.64 0.83
N SER A 46 5.39 9.92 0.23
CA SER A 46 5.13 11.19 -0.46
C SER A 46 5.12 12.35 0.54
N SER A 47 5.72 13.48 0.17
CA SER A 47 5.77 14.70 0.97
C SER A 47 5.96 15.91 0.06
N ALA A 48 5.31 17.03 0.39
CA ALA A 48 5.51 18.29 -0.31
C ALA A 48 6.92 18.89 -0.04
N ASP A 49 7.54 18.50 1.07
CA ASP A 49 8.85 19.02 1.50
C ASP A 49 10.02 18.20 0.93
N THR A 50 9.75 17.08 0.26
CA THR A 50 10.77 16.21 -0.31
C THR A 50 10.82 16.40 -1.83
N PRO A 51 12.01 16.64 -2.41
CA PRO A 51 12.15 16.73 -3.86
C PRO A 51 11.64 15.46 -4.55
N PRO A 52 10.96 15.60 -5.70
CA PRO A 52 10.56 14.47 -6.53
C PRO A 52 11.72 13.52 -6.84
N ALA A 53 11.47 12.22 -6.78
CA ALA A 53 12.47 11.20 -7.09
C ALA A 53 11.91 10.11 -8.04
N ASN A 54 12.83 9.46 -8.75
CA ASN A 54 12.55 8.22 -9.46
C ASN A 54 12.67 7.05 -8.48
N ILE A 55 11.57 6.39 -8.21
CA ILE A 55 11.49 5.23 -7.33
C ILE A 55 11.68 3.97 -8.17
N THR A 56 12.64 3.14 -7.77
CA THR A 56 13.01 1.88 -8.43
C THR A 56 12.78 0.69 -7.51
N GLU A 57 13.02 -0.52 -8.01
CA GLU A 57 12.94 -1.77 -7.23
C GLU A 57 13.95 -1.81 -6.08
N ASP A 58 14.99 -0.98 -6.11
CA ASP A 58 16.00 -0.86 -5.05
C ASP A 58 15.73 0.29 -4.07
N SER A 59 14.66 1.06 -4.25
CA SER A 59 14.32 2.17 -3.36
C SER A 59 13.81 1.69 -2.01
N TRP A 60 14.32 2.31 -0.95
CA TRP A 60 13.97 2.03 0.45
C TRP A 60 13.81 3.34 1.23
N THR A 61 12.88 3.35 2.18
CA THR A 61 12.65 4.48 3.11
C THR A 61 13.58 4.46 4.33
N ASP A 62 14.86 4.20 4.13
CA ASP A 62 15.83 4.05 5.23
C ASP A 62 16.00 5.33 6.05
N TYR A 63 15.89 6.48 5.39
CA TYR A 63 15.92 7.80 6.01
C TYR A 63 14.81 8.02 7.05
N ILE A 64 13.73 7.24 7.02
CA ILE A 64 12.60 7.33 7.97
C ILE A 64 12.86 6.47 9.22
N VAL A 65 13.69 5.44 9.12
CA VAL A 65 13.92 4.48 10.21
C VAL A 65 14.53 5.18 11.43
N ASP A 66 15.52 6.04 11.23
CA ASP A 66 16.17 6.78 12.33
C ASP A 66 15.17 7.71 13.03
N ALA A 67 14.28 8.36 12.27
CA ALA A 67 13.25 9.24 12.83
C ALA A 67 12.21 8.46 13.67
N ALA A 68 11.89 7.22 13.29
CA ALA A 68 11.00 6.38 14.08
C ALA A 68 11.61 6.05 15.46
N TRP A 69 12.91 5.72 15.48
CA TRP A 69 13.65 5.28 16.68
C TRP A 69 14.19 6.42 17.56
N ALA A 70 13.96 7.68 17.21
CA ALA A 70 14.35 8.82 18.05
C ALA A 70 13.77 8.72 19.48
N ASP A 71 14.40 9.40 20.44
CA ASP A 71 13.97 9.37 21.84
C ASP A 71 12.52 9.86 22.03
N PRO A 72 11.83 9.44 23.12
CA PRO A 72 10.50 9.92 23.46
C PRO A 72 10.46 11.44 23.68
N PRO A 73 9.29 12.09 23.54
CA PRO A 73 7.96 11.47 23.51
C PRO A 73 7.54 10.90 22.15
N TYR A 74 6.87 9.74 22.19
CA TYR A 74 6.23 9.10 21.04
C TYR A 74 4.82 9.69 20.83
N THR A 75 4.75 10.87 20.22
CA THR A 75 3.48 11.57 19.96
C THR A 75 2.81 11.07 18.67
N GLN A 76 1.51 11.33 18.51
CA GLN A 76 0.72 10.78 17.39
C GLN A 76 1.23 11.20 16.01
N GLU A 77 1.92 12.35 15.91
CA GLU A 77 2.56 12.82 14.68
C GLU A 77 3.64 11.83 14.18
N ARG A 78 4.21 11.02 15.08
CA ARG A 78 5.18 9.98 14.72
C ARG A 78 4.54 8.70 14.19
N ALA A 79 3.22 8.51 14.33
CA ALA A 79 2.57 7.25 13.98
C ALA A 79 2.80 6.82 12.52
N MET A 80 2.78 7.77 11.57
CA MET A 80 3.05 7.47 10.15
C MET A 80 4.51 7.13 9.89
N VAL A 81 5.44 7.80 10.57
CA VAL A 81 6.89 7.52 10.52
C VAL A 81 7.16 6.12 11.07
N THR A 82 6.60 5.79 12.24
CA THR A 82 6.69 4.47 12.87
C THR A 82 6.08 3.37 11.99
N TYR A 83 4.93 3.64 11.38
CA TYR A 83 4.31 2.74 10.41
C TYR A 83 5.23 2.47 9.21
N ALA A 84 5.75 3.52 8.55
CA ALA A 84 6.63 3.39 7.40
C ALA A 84 7.92 2.63 7.74
N ALA A 85 8.55 2.94 8.88
CA ALA A 85 9.71 2.22 9.39
C ALA A 85 9.41 0.74 9.66
N SER A 86 8.23 0.41 10.21
CA SER A 86 7.82 -0.99 10.42
C SER A 86 7.71 -1.77 9.11
N LYS A 87 7.20 -1.14 8.04
CA LYS A 87 7.07 -1.75 6.72
C LYS A 87 8.43 -1.94 6.05
N ASN A 88 9.30 -0.93 6.13
CA ASN A 88 10.68 -1.01 5.68
C ASN A 88 11.42 -2.18 6.34
N GLN A 89 11.48 -2.20 7.68
CA GLN A 89 12.27 -3.19 8.40
C GLN A 89 11.70 -4.62 8.26
N ALA A 90 10.37 -4.77 8.23
CA ALA A 90 9.76 -6.08 8.02
C ALA A 90 10.06 -6.66 6.63
N GLU A 91 9.94 -5.86 5.57
CA GLU A 91 10.25 -6.32 4.22
C GLU A 91 11.75 -6.62 4.05
N LYS A 92 12.63 -5.77 4.60
CA LYS A 92 14.08 -6.05 4.60
C LYS A 92 14.43 -7.32 5.35
N ALA A 93 13.76 -7.60 6.47
CA ALA A 93 13.99 -8.83 7.23
C ALA A 93 13.56 -10.08 6.44
N VAL A 94 12.44 -10.01 5.72
CA VAL A 94 12.00 -11.06 4.77
C VAL A 94 13.08 -11.31 3.71
N TRP A 95 13.56 -10.27 3.03
CA TRP A 95 14.59 -10.41 2.00
C TRP A 95 15.92 -10.91 2.56
N LYS A 96 16.34 -10.40 3.73
CA LYS A 96 17.56 -10.84 4.41
C LYS A 96 17.49 -12.33 4.73
N TYR A 97 16.41 -12.78 5.38
CA TYR A 97 16.24 -14.18 5.72
C TYR A 97 16.21 -15.05 4.46
N HIS A 98 15.47 -14.64 3.42
CA HIS A 98 15.41 -15.39 2.17
C HIS A 98 16.79 -15.53 1.51
N LYS A 99 17.57 -14.43 1.43
CA LYS A 99 18.92 -14.42 0.86
C LYS A 99 19.90 -15.30 1.64
N GLU A 100 19.88 -15.23 2.97
CA GLU A 100 20.79 -16.00 3.84
C GLU A 100 20.50 -17.50 3.81
N ASN A 101 19.23 -17.90 3.65
CA ASN A 101 18.81 -19.30 3.71
C ASN A 101 18.50 -19.89 2.32
N ARG A 102 18.70 -19.14 1.22
CA ARG A 102 18.27 -19.53 -0.15
C ARG A 102 18.72 -20.93 -0.57
N GLN A 103 19.90 -21.34 -0.14
CA GLN A 103 20.49 -22.65 -0.46
C GLN A 103 19.73 -23.83 0.17
N GLU A 104 19.01 -23.61 1.27
CA GLU A 104 18.22 -24.65 1.94
C GLU A 104 16.92 -24.97 1.17
N ARG A 105 16.37 -23.97 0.47
CA ARG A 105 15.13 -24.06 -0.31
C ARG A 105 15.29 -23.35 -1.66
N PRO A 106 16.07 -23.92 -2.60
CA PRO A 106 16.22 -23.35 -3.95
C PRO A 106 14.89 -23.40 -4.74
N ASP A 107 13.92 -24.20 -4.30
CA ASP A 107 12.60 -24.36 -4.89
C ASP A 107 11.54 -23.36 -4.37
N LEU A 108 11.83 -22.63 -3.29
CA LEU A 108 10.90 -21.66 -2.69
C LEU A 108 11.15 -20.26 -3.25
N ILE A 109 10.22 -19.70 -4.00
CA ILE A 109 10.31 -18.34 -4.52
C ILE A 109 9.64 -17.37 -3.55
N VAL A 110 10.26 -16.20 -3.31
CA VAL A 110 9.71 -15.17 -2.42
C VAL A 110 9.44 -13.90 -3.20
N ASN A 111 8.20 -13.42 -3.19
CA ASN A 111 7.86 -12.13 -3.80
C ASN A 111 7.27 -11.19 -2.75
N THR A 112 7.40 -9.88 -2.95
CA THR A 112 6.71 -8.88 -2.13
C THR A 112 5.77 -8.07 -3.01
N VAL A 113 4.60 -7.71 -2.49
CA VAL A 113 3.68 -6.75 -3.14
C VAL A 113 3.66 -5.50 -2.27
N LEU A 114 3.85 -4.34 -2.89
CA LEU A 114 3.86 -3.03 -2.27
C LEU A 114 2.68 -2.20 -2.81
N PRO A 115 1.45 -2.43 -2.32
CA PRO A 115 0.32 -1.59 -2.68
C PRO A 115 0.54 -0.16 -2.15
N ASN A 116 0.13 0.83 -2.93
CA ASN A 116 -0.12 2.17 -2.41
C ASN A 116 -1.55 2.23 -1.80
N PHE A 117 -2.20 3.38 -1.80
CA PHE A 117 -3.47 3.60 -1.13
C PHE A 117 -4.58 2.75 -1.76
N ASN A 118 -5.09 1.76 -1.03
CA ASN A 118 -6.10 0.85 -1.57
C ASN A 118 -7.49 1.49 -1.54
N PHE A 119 -8.10 1.63 -2.72
CA PHE A 119 -9.51 1.95 -2.92
C PHE A 119 -10.24 0.74 -3.55
N GLY A 120 -11.55 0.75 -3.56
CA GLY A 120 -12.41 -0.32 -4.05
C GLY A 120 -13.40 -0.84 -3.02
N ARG A 121 -14.25 -1.76 -3.48
CA ARG A 121 -15.40 -2.28 -2.73
C ARG A 121 -14.98 -3.14 -1.53
N SER A 122 -15.64 -2.94 -0.39
CA SER A 122 -15.60 -3.89 0.73
C SER A 122 -16.45 -5.13 0.41
N LEU A 123 -15.85 -6.32 0.42
CA LEU A 123 -16.50 -7.56 -0.05
C LEU A 123 -17.79 -7.93 0.71
N VAL A 124 -17.79 -7.73 2.04
CA VAL A 124 -18.88 -8.14 2.92
C VAL A 124 -19.27 -6.95 3.80
N ARG A 125 -19.73 -5.88 3.15
CA ARG A 125 -19.94 -4.56 3.76
C ARG A 125 -20.88 -4.60 4.98
N GLU A 126 -21.89 -5.45 4.95
CA GLU A 126 -22.83 -5.63 6.05
C GLU A 126 -22.19 -6.19 7.33
N LYS A 127 -21.05 -6.90 7.22
CA LYS A 127 -20.31 -7.42 8.37
C LYS A 127 -19.04 -6.63 8.69
N GLN A 128 -18.38 -6.10 7.67
CA GLN A 128 -17.06 -5.45 7.79
C GLN A 128 -17.16 -3.92 7.83
N GLY A 129 -18.29 -3.34 7.41
CA GLY A 129 -18.40 -1.92 7.16
C GLY A 129 -17.42 -1.50 6.07
N TYR A 130 -16.63 -0.47 6.37
CA TYR A 130 -15.62 0.12 5.49
C TYR A 130 -14.28 0.17 6.25
N PRO A 131 -13.56 -0.96 6.34
CA PRO A 131 -12.36 -1.05 7.14
C PRO A 131 -11.19 -0.30 6.50
N SER A 132 -10.27 0.20 7.33
CA SER A 132 -9.00 0.80 6.89
C SER A 132 -9.21 1.94 5.87
N SER A 133 -8.41 1.98 4.80
CA SER A 133 -8.44 3.01 3.75
C SER A 133 -9.82 3.19 3.09
N SER A 134 -10.61 2.12 2.99
CA SER A 134 -11.95 2.15 2.38
C SER A 134 -12.95 3.04 3.15
N GLY A 135 -12.66 3.35 4.41
CA GLY A 135 -13.47 4.25 5.23
C GLY A 135 -13.42 5.71 4.82
N LEU A 136 -12.31 6.15 4.18
CA LEU A 136 -12.09 7.57 3.87
C LEU A 136 -12.96 8.07 2.71
N PRO A 137 -13.05 7.41 1.54
CA PRO A 137 -13.99 7.84 0.50
C PRO A 137 -15.42 7.90 1.03
N ARG A 138 -15.81 6.96 1.90
CA ARG A 138 -17.14 6.91 2.51
C ARG A 138 -17.40 8.10 3.45
N SER A 139 -16.48 8.42 4.36
CA SER A 139 -16.67 9.57 5.26
C SER A 139 -16.65 10.88 4.48
N LEU A 140 -15.73 11.02 3.52
CA LEU A 140 -15.71 12.17 2.63
C LEU A 140 -17.01 12.32 1.83
N PHE A 141 -17.57 11.22 1.31
CA PHE A 141 -18.86 11.21 0.63
C PHE A 141 -20.00 11.67 1.54
N LYS A 142 -19.91 11.40 2.85
CA LYS A 142 -20.87 11.90 3.85
C LYS A 142 -20.66 13.37 4.24
N GLY A 143 -19.61 14.01 3.73
CA GLY A 143 -19.23 15.38 4.08
C GLY A 143 -18.31 15.48 5.30
N GLU A 144 -17.76 14.35 5.77
CA GLU A 144 -16.91 14.29 6.95
C GLU A 144 -15.42 14.39 6.54
N VAL A 145 -14.83 15.57 6.65
CA VAL A 145 -13.38 15.78 6.42
C VAL A 145 -12.62 15.59 7.73
N THR A 146 -11.94 14.44 7.87
CA THR A 146 -11.17 14.11 9.07
C THR A 146 -9.71 14.59 9.01
N ASP A 147 -9.01 14.62 10.15
CA ASP A 147 -7.58 14.95 10.19
C ASP A 147 -6.72 13.96 9.39
N PHE A 148 -7.18 12.72 9.24
CA PHE A 148 -6.50 11.74 8.38
C PHE A 148 -6.58 12.13 6.90
N HIS A 149 -7.69 12.73 6.44
CA HIS A 149 -7.73 13.27 5.07
C HIS A 149 -6.72 14.40 4.89
N LYS A 150 -6.68 15.33 5.85
CA LYS A 150 -5.79 16.50 5.81
C LYS A 150 -4.32 16.13 5.95
N GLY A 151 -4.01 15.06 6.68
CA GLY A 151 -2.64 14.57 6.90
C GLY A 151 -2.12 13.66 5.79
N LEU A 152 -2.95 13.26 4.82
CA LEU A 152 -2.51 12.47 3.67
C LEU A 152 -2.09 13.40 2.53
N PRO A 153 -0.80 13.43 2.18
CA PRO A 153 -0.36 14.17 1.00
C PRO A 153 -0.85 13.49 -0.29
N PRO A 154 -0.93 14.25 -1.41
CA PRO A 154 -1.12 13.67 -2.73
C PRO A 154 -0.14 12.53 -2.98
N GLN A 155 -0.67 11.40 -3.43
CA GLN A 155 0.11 10.17 -3.63
C GLN A 155 -0.54 9.28 -4.69
N TYR A 156 -0.02 8.07 -4.87
CA TYR A 156 -0.64 7.09 -5.74
C TYR A 156 -1.81 6.35 -5.07
N PHE A 157 -2.67 5.73 -5.84
CA PHE A 157 -3.65 4.75 -5.35
C PHE A 157 -3.44 3.41 -6.05
N ILE A 158 -4.18 2.40 -5.59
CA ILE A 158 -4.39 1.14 -6.30
C ILE A 158 -5.80 0.62 -6.00
N ASP A 159 -6.45 0.00 -6.98
CA ASP A 159 -7.68 -0.74 -6.74
C ASP A 159 -7.41 -2.03 -5.95
N VAL A 160 -8.26 -2.35 -4.97
CA VAL A 160 -8.10 -3.50 -4.09
C VAL A 160 -8.16 -4.83 -4.85
N ASP A 161 -8.93 -4.92 -5.93
CA ASP A 161 -8.96 -6.13 -6.76
C ASP A 161 -7.67 -6.25 -7.58
N ASP A 162 -7.11 -5.15 -8.06
CA ASP A 162 -5.82 -5.17 -8.77
C ASP A 162 -4.67 -5.51 -7.83
N SER A 163 -4.68 -4.97 -6.60
CA SER A 163 -3.79 -5.39 -5.52
C SER A 163 -3.90 -6.90 -5.29
N GLY A 164 -5.12 -7.46 -5.21
CA GLY A 164 -5.35 -8.90 -5.12
C GLY A 164 -4.81 -9.69 -6.32
N ARG A 165 -5.01 -9.19 -7.55
CA ARG A 165 -4.49 -9.81 -8.77
C ARG A 165 -2.97 -9.82 -8.81
N LEU A 166 -2.29 -8.78 -8.32
CA LEU A 166 -0.82 -8.78 -8.20
C LEU A 166 -0.33 -9.87 -7.24
N HIS A 167 -1.05 -10.14 -6.16
CA HIS A 167 -0.71 -11.27 -5.27
C HIS A 167 -0.92 -12.61 -5.97
N VAL A 168 -1.98 -12.76 -6.78
CA VAL A 168 -2.19 -13.96 -7.59
C VAL A 168 -1.09 -14.12 -8.63
N ALA A 169 -0.74 -13.05 -9.36
CA ALA A 169 0.36 -13.05 -10.32
C ALA A 169 1.66 -13.52 -9.65
N ALA A 170 1.95 -13.01 -8.45
CA ALA A 170 3.11 -13.40 -7.66
C ALA A 170 3.11 -14.86 -7.19
N ALA A 171 1.94 -15.50 -7.13
CA ALA A 171 1.79 -16.88 -6.73
C ALA A 171 1.80 -17.87 -7.90
N ILE A 172 1.44 -17.45 -9.13
CA ILE A 172 1.22 -18.38 -10.24
C ILE A 172 2.09 -18.13 -11.47
N LEU A 173 2.57 -16.91 -11.70
CA LEU A 173 3.33 -16.61 -12.91
C LEU A 173 4.77 -17.15 -12.78
N PRO A 174 5.21 -18.01 -13.72
CA PRO A 174 6.50 -18.68 -13.60
C PRO A 174 7.69 -17.72 -13.75
N ASN A 175 7.52 -16.62 -14.48
CA ASN A 175 8.56 -15.61 -14.70
C ASN A 175 8.70 -14.59 -13.55
N LEU A 176 7.92 -14.71 -12.48
CA LEU A 176 7.99 -13.81 -11.35
C LEU A 176 8.69 -14.47 -10.16
N GLU A 177 10.00 -14.26 -10.08
CA GLU A 177 10.88 -14.86 -9.08
C GLU A 177 11.69 -13.81 -8.34
N ASP A 178 11.58 -13.81 -7.01
CA ASP A 178 12.41 -13.00 -6.13
C ASP A 178 12.31 -11.49 -6.44
N GLN A 179 11.08 -11.00 -6.63
CA GLN A 179 10.77 -9.62 -7.03
C GLN A 179 9.98 -8.81 -5.98
N ARG A 180 10.19 -7.49 -5.99
CA ARG A 180 9.32 -6.49 -5.34
C ARG A 180 8.34 -5.92 -6.37
N ILE A 181 7.04 -6.06 -6.14
CA ILE A 181 5.98 -5.65 -7.08
C ILE A 181 5.32 -4.36 -6.60
N PHE A 182 5.39 -3.30 -7.41
CA PHE A 182 4.95 -1.96 -7.05
C PHE A 182 3.51 -1.71 -7.52
N GLY A 183 2.55 -1.82 -6.61
CA GLY A 183 1.13 -1.57 -6.86
C GLY A 183 0.77 -0.09 -6.80
N PHE A 184 1.06 0.65 -7.88
CA PHE A 184 0.85 2.10 -8.01
C PHE A 184 0.07 2.39 -9.31
N ALA A 185 -1.26 2.41 -9.24
CA ALA A 185 -2.14 2.49 -10.41
C ALA A 185 -2.15 3.87 -11.08
N GLY A 186 -2.30 4.92 -10.28
CA GLY A 186 -2.31 6.31 -10.72
C GLY A 186 -2.25 7.26 -9.52
N ARG A 187 -2.17 8.57 -9.77
CA ARG A 187 -2.09 9.59 -8.72
C ARG A 187 -3.48 10.04 -8.28
N PHE A 188 -3.61 10.41 -7.01
CA PHE A 188 -4.82 11.02 -6.47
C PHE A 188 -4.49 12.09 -5.42
N ASN A 189 -5.45 12.99 -5.23
CA ASN A 189 -5.58 13.83 -4.05
C ASN A 189 -7.07 13.85 -3.67
N TRP A 190 -7.45 14.48 -2.56
CA TRP A 190 -8.86 14.48 -2.18
C TRP A 190 -9.75 15.35 -3.06
N ASP A 191 -9.19 16.33 -3.76
CA ASP A 191 -9.95 17.18 -4.69
C ASP A 191 -10.39 16.39 -5.92
N THR A 192 -9.53 15.51 -6.46
CA THR A 192 -9.92 14.63 -7.58
C THR A 192 -10.99 13.62 -7.17
N VAL A 193 -10.97 13.16 -5.91
CA VAL A 193 -12.04 12.31 -5.34
C VAL A 193 -13.34 13.11 -5.20
N LEU A 194 -13.29 14.35 -4.72
CA LEU A 194 -14.46 15.24 -4.65
C LEU A 194 -15.04 15.53 -6.04
N ASP A 195 -14.20 15.72 -7.05
CA ASP A 195 -14.65 15.93 -8.43
C ASP A 195 -15.35 14.70 -9.00
N ILE A 196 -14.86 13.48 -8.71
CA ILE A 196 -15.56 12.23 -9.03
C ILE A 196 -16.95 12.20 -8.39
N PHE A 197 -17.06 12.58 -7.12
CA PHE A 197 -18.35 12.63 -6.43
C PHE A 197 -19.31 13.66 -7.04
N ARG A 198 -18.85 14.89 -7.29
CA ARG A 198 -19.67 15.95 -7.90
C ARG A 198 -20.14 15.60 -9.30
N LYS A 199 -19.30 14.91 -10.09
CA LYS A 199 -19.64 14.43 -11.43
C LYS A 199 -20.74 13.37 -11.40
N ASN A 200 -20.66 12.41 -10.47
CA ASN A 200 -21.54 11.24 -10.46
C ASN A 200 -22.80 11.41 -9.58
N VAL A 201 -22.80 12.37 -8.66
CA VAL A 201 -23.93 12.66 -7.74
C VAL A 201 -24.15 14.19 -7.67
N PRO A 202 -24.50 14.86 -8.78
CA PRO A 202 -24.50 16.33 -8.90
C PRO A 202 -25.53 17.03 -8.01
N GLU A 203 -26.58 16.33 -7.56
CA GLU A 203 -27.60 16.84 -6.65
C GLU A 203 -27.13 16.94 -5.20
N LYS A 204 -26.04 16.25 -4.85
CA LYS A 204 -25.50 16.24 -3.48
C LYS A 204 -24.44 17.33 -3.33
N LYS A 205 -24.55 18.11 -2.24
CA LYS A 205 -23.51 19.07 -1.86
C LYS A 205 -22.37 18.35 -1.14
N PHE A 206 -21.16 18.48 -1.67
CA PHE A 206 -19.92 17.97 -1.07
C PHE A 206 -19.10 19.09 -0.44
N PRO A 207 -18.11 18.77 0.43
CA PRO A 207 -17.14 19.74 0.91
C PRO A 207 -16.43 20.49 -0.23
N ASP A 208 -15.92 21.68 0.08
CA ASP A 208 -15.03 22.41 -0.82
C ASP A 208 -13.66 21.70 -0.94
N ASN A 209 -12.91 22.04 -1.99
CA ASN A 209 -11.57 21.50 -2.20
C ASN A 209 -10.62 21.92 -1.07
N PHE A 210 -9.74 21.00 -0.65
CA PHE A 210 -8.86 21.21 0.50
C PHE A 210 -7.48 20.56 0.37
N SER A 211 -7.25 19.74 -0.66
CA SER A 211 -6.01 18.95 -0.77
C SER A 211 -5.05 19.53 -1.80
N GLY A 212 -5.51 19.82 -3.03
CA GLY A 212 -4.68 20.26 -4.15
C GLY A 212 -3.47 19.36 -4.44
N GLY A 213 -2.58 19.85 -5.32
CA GLY A 213 -1.26 19.26 -5.58
C GLY A 213 -1.27 17.88 -6.24
N GLU A 214 -0.06 17.36 -6.48
CA GLU A 214 0.16 16.05 -7.08
C GLU A 214 1.45 15.45 -6.52
N ASP A 215 1.53 14.11 -6.48
CA ASP A 215 2.76 13.41 -6.12
C ASP A 215 3.81 13.56 -7.23
N GLY A 216 4.92 14.24 -6.92
CA GLY A 216 6.02 14.42 -7.86
C GLY A 216 6.84 13.16 -8.13
N ASN A 217 6.74 12.12 -7.29
CA ASN A 217 7.54 10.90 -7.48
C ASN A 217 7.12 10.15 -8.75
N GLU A 218 8.10 9.59 -9.44
CA GLU A 218 7.88 8.71 -10.59
C GLU A 218 8.19 7.27 -10.19
N ILE A 219 7.22 6.37 -10.37
CA ILE A 219 7.34 4.98 -9.97
C ILE A 219 7.76 4.15 -11.18
N VAL A 220 9.06 4.05 -11.40
CA VAL A 220 9.65 3.35 -12.56
C VAL A 220 9.08 1.92 -12.73
N PRO A 221 8.93 1.08 -11.68
CA PRO A 221 8.45 -0.29 -11.84
C PRO A 221 6.92 -0.42 -12.00
N ARG A 222 6.14 0.67 -11.97
CA ARG A 222 4.67 0.57 -12.08
C ARG A 222 4.23 -0.08 -13.40
N GLY A 223 4.93 0.22 -14.50
CA GLY A 223 4.62 -0.37 -15.82
C GLY A 223 4.79 -1.88 -15.84
N LYS A 224 5.78 -2.41 -15.12
CA LYS A 224 5.98 -3.86 -14.95
C LYS A 224 4.84 -4.50 -14.17
N ALA A 225 4.39 -3.87 -13.08
CA ALA A 225 3.24 -4.36 -12.32
C ALA A 225 1.93 -4.31 -13.15
N GLU A 226 1.76 -3.28 -13.98
CA GLU A 226 0.62 -3.20 -14.91
C GLU A 226 0.65 -4.35 -15.94
N GLN A 227 1.84 -4.69 -16.43
CA GLN A 227 1.99 -5.81 -17.35
C GLN A 227 1.56 -7.14 -16.71
N LEU A 228 1.81 -7.35 -15.42
CA LEU A 228 1.32 -8.55 -14.71
C LEU A 228 -0.21 -8.63 -14.72
N LEU A 229 -0.91 -7.50 -14.61
CA LEU A 229 -2.37 -7.47 -14.74
C LEU A 229 -2.80 -7.86 -16.16
N ARG A 230 -2.07 -7.39 -17.17
CA ARG A 230 -2.30 -7.74 -18.59
C ARG A 230 -2.09 -9.23 -18.86
N ASP A 231 -1.06 -9.81 -18.26
CA ASP A 231 -0.75 -11.24 -18.34
C ASP A 231 -1.85 -12.10 -17.69
N LEU A 232 -2.57 -11.55 -16.71
CA LEU A 232 -3.77 -12.14 -16.11
C LEU A 232 -5.08 -11.80 -16.85
N GLY A 233 -5.00 -11.20 -18.05
CA GLY A 233 -6.16 -10.90 -18.90
C GLY A 233 -6.89 -9.60 -18.57
N ARG A 234 -6.30 -8.69 -17.79
CA ARG A 234 -6.87 -7.35 -17.54
C ARG A 234 -6.39 -6.34 -18.60
N PRO A 235 -7.16 -5.28 -18.89
CA PRO A 235 -6.75 -4.25 -19.84
C PRO A 235 -5.67 -3.31 -19.30
N GLY A 236 -5.31 -3.39 -18.02
CA GLY A 236 -4.40 -2.49 -17.30
C GLY A 236 -4.93 -2.21 -15.90
N TRP A 237 -4.50 -1.11 -15.31
CA TRP A 237 -5.01 -0.63 -14.02
C TRP A 237 -6.49 -0.24 -14.09
N THR A 238 -7.23 -0.53 -13.03
CA THR A 238 -8.55 0.03 -12.76
C THR A 238 -8.41 1.52 -12.44
N SER A 239 -9.33 2.34 -12.96
CA SER A 239 -9.26 3.80 -12.82
C SER A 239 -9.64 4.27 -11.41
N LEU A 240 -9.19 5.48 -11.03
CA LEU A 240 -9.55 6.08 -9.74
C LEU A 240 -11.07 6.24 -9.61
N GLU A 241 -11.74 6.68 -10.68
CA GLU A 241 -13.19 6.85 -10.72
C GLU A 241 -13.91 5.52 -10.45
N GLU A 242 -13.53 4.44 -11.13
CA GLU A 242 -14.11 3.10 -10.89
C GLU A 242 -13.87 2.63 -9.46
N SER A 243 -12.64 2.74 -8.94
CA SER A 243 -12.31 2.32 -7.57
C SER A 243 -13.09 3.11 -6.51
N ILE A 244 -13.22 4.42 -6.68
CA ILE A 244 -13.94 5.30 -5.75
C ILE A 244 -15.43 5.04 -5.79
N LEU A 245 -16.04 4.88 -6.98
CA LEU A 245 -17.45 4.55 -7.10
C LEU A 245 -17.75 3.16 -6.50
N ALA A 246 -16.89 2.17 -6.75
CA ALA A 246 -17.01 0.86 -6.11
C ALA A 246 -16.89 0.93 -4.57
N ASN A 247 -16.05 1.85 -4.06
CA ASN A 247 -15.95 2.12 -2.63
C ASN A 247 -17.30 2.53 -2.06
N ILE A 248 -17.96 3.52 -2.67
CA ILE A 248 -19.18 4.16 -2.15
C ILE A 248 -20.49 3.57 -2.71
N GLU A 249 -20.42 2.48 -3.48
CA GLU A 249 -21.58 1.81 -4.07
C GLU A 249 -22.72 1.66 -3.03
N GLY A 250 -23.97 2.00 -3.35
CA GLY A 250 -25.08 1.89 -2.40
C GLY A 250 -25.16 2.97 -1.31
N LEU A 251 -24.37 4.04 -1.42
CA LEU A 251 -24.55 5.29 -0.66
C LEU A 251 -25.28 6.40 -1.43
N TYR A 252 -25.52 6.18 -2.73
CA TYR A 252 -26.22 7.06 -3.66
C TYR A 252 -27.22 6.24 -4.47
#